data_AF-A0A6V8ECD9-F1
#
_entry.id   AF-A0A6V8ECD9-F1
#
_cell.length_a   1.000
_cell.length_b   1.000
_cell.length_c   1.000
_cell.angle_alpha   90.00
_cell.angle_beta   90.00
_cell.angle_gamma   90.00
#
_symmetry.space_group_name_H-M   'P 1'
#
loop_
_entity.id
_entity.type
_entity.pdbx_description
1 polymer ?
#
loop_
_entity_poly.entity_id
_entity_poly.type
_entity_poly.pdbx_seq_one_letter_code
_entity_poly.pdbx_strand_id
1 'polypeptide(L)'
;MTRVGLQPPQNKENLETIENAGKSSSLICVQFYFNHGGFIKAFRWFSITSVVSKRHYPLVRERTIDERLIVPQSGGIYRLCGNGFAGKNMRQYAEAWTAIALMNGQYVHWIDGACRFNPDRILRCFPEAYPEANYLLRNLFVGRGFTVHQFASLVQRIADELTITDAKLIVVDGPIVMHLDAQVRDREARTLLKRCMAKLTQVAEQNDIAVIVITAAKAYSKRHKALLDIIDKQCNQKL
;
A
#
# COMPACT_ATOMS: atom_id res chain seq x y z
N MET A 1 -60.90 -22.94 11.53
CA MET A 1 -61.31 -22.78 12.94
C MET A 1 -60.12 -23.27 13.75
N THR A 2 -59.37 -22.47 14.52
CA THR A 2 -59.76 -21.45 15.50
C THR A 2 -58.63 -20.41 15.65
N ARG A 3 -58.99 -19.13 15.73
CA ARG A 3 -58.11 -17.99 16.11
C ARG A 3 -58.04 -17.91 17.63
N VAL A 4 -56.86 -17.60 18.19
CA VAL A 4 -56.70 -16.73 19.36
C VAL A 4 -55.44 -15.89 19.12
N GLY A 5 -55.59 -14.57 19.19
CA GLY A 5 -54.49 -13.61 19.04
C GLY A 5 -54.06 -13.04 20.38
N LEU A 6 -52.84 -12.50 20.44
CA LEU A 6 -52.37 -11.55 21.47
C LEU A 6 -51.40 -10.55 20.83
N GLN A 7 -51.62 -9.28 21.15
CA GLN A 7 -50.94 -8.06 20.67
C GLN A 7 -49.58 -7.81 21.35
N PRO A 8 -48.73 -6.92 20.80
CA PRO A 8 -47.35 -6.71 21.26
C PRO A 8 -47.27 -5.70 22.42
N PRO A 9 -46.25 -5.74 23.28
CA PRO A 9 -46.05 -4.71 24.29
C PRO A 9 -45.31 -3.48 23.74
N GLN A 10 -45.75 -2.33 24.23
CA GLN A 10 -45.24 -0.98 23.98
C GLN A 10 -44.21 -0.53 25.05
N ASN A 11 -43.15 0.12 24.58
CA ASN A 11 -42.44 1.32 25.07
C ASN A 11 -41.90 1.52 26.51
N LYS A 12 -40.64 2.05 26.51
CA LYS A 12 -39.93 2.95 27.45
C LYS A 12 -39.43 2.30 28.76
N GLU A 13 -38.18 2.44 29.21
CA GLU A 13 -37.31 3.61 29.28
C GLU A 13 -35.84 3.19 29.63
N ASN A 14 -34.90 4.15 29.55
CA ASN A 14 -33.51 4.15 30.05
C ASN A 14 -32.36 3.86 29.05
N LEU A 15 -32.04 4.88 28.26
CA LEU A 15 -30.74 5.12 27.64
C LEU A 15 -29.97 6.13 28.51
N GLU A 16 -29.07 5.65 29.35
CA GLU A 16 -27.92 6.40 29.82
C GLU A 16 -26.66 5.58 29.53
N THR A 17 -25.88 5.99 28.53
CA THR A 17 -24.44 5.69 28.51
C THR A 17 -23.70 6.75 27.70
N ILE A 18 -23.17 7.71 28.46
CA ILE A 18 -21.83 8.31 28.40
C ILE A 18 -21.21 8.49 26.99
N GLU A 19 -21.08 9.76 26.69
CA GLU A 19 -20.30 10.44 25.66
C GLU A 19 -18.88 9.93 25.37
N ASN A 20 -18.54 10.07 24.08
CA ASN A 20 -17.26 10.57 23.53
C ASN A 20 -15.99 9.69 23.58
N ALA A 21 -15.71 9.05 22.44
CA ALA A 21 -14.38 9.11 21.82
C ALA A 21 -14.50 8.96 20.29
N GLY A 22 -14.68 10.09 19.60
CA GLY A 22 -14.66 10.15 18.14
C GLY A 22 -13.29 9.80 17.56
N LYS A 23 -13.26 8.88 16.61
CA LYS A 23 -12.22 8.79 15.57
C LYS A 23 -12.90 8.79 14.22
N SER A 24 -13.08 10.00 13.69
CA SER A 24 -13.31 10.25 12.27
C SER A 24 -12.15 9.65 11.47
N SER A 25 -12.43 8.60 10.70
CA SER A 25 -11.51 8.13 9.66
C SER A 25 -12.02 8.71 8.35
N SER A 26 -11.33 9.74 7.84
CA SER A 26 -11.54 10.20 6.46
C SER A 26 -11.06 9.09 5.52
N LEU A 27 -12.02 8.42 4.88
CA LEU A 27 -11.75 7.57 3.72
C LEU A 27 -11.44 8.48 2.54
N ILE A 28 -10.17 8.52 2.12
CA ILE A 28 -9.78 9.14 0.85
C ILE A 28 -10.10 8.13 -0.25
N CYS A 29 -11.17 8.36 -0.99
CA CYS A 29 -11.51 7.60 -2.19
C CYS A 29 -10.82 8.27 -3.39
N VAL A 30 -9.88 7.57 -4.02
CA VAL A 30 -9.24 8.00 -5.27
C VAL A 30 -9.99 7.30 -6.40
N GLN A 31 -10.91 8.02 -7.04
CA GLN A 31 -11.72 7.47 -8.13
C GLN A 31 -11.05 7.81 -9.47
N PHE A 32 -10.59 6.78 -10.19
CA PHE A 32 -9.99 6.92 -11.52
C PHE A 32 -11.07 6.82 -12.60
N TYR A 33 -11.09 7.77 -13.54
CA TYR A 33 -11.96 7.71 -14.72
C TYR A 33 -11.12 7.33 -15.94
N PHE A 34 -11.59 6.36 -16.72
CA PHE A 34 -10.99 5.93 -17.99
C PHE A 34 -12.04 6.05 -19.11
N ASN A 35 -11.63 6.53 -20.28
CA ASN A 35 -12.46 6.45 -21.49
C ASN A 35 -11.75 5.66 -22.58
N HIS A 36 -12.50 4.86 -23.33
CA HIS A 36 -12.00 3.98 -24.39
C HIS A 36 -11.27 4.80 -25.47
N GLY A 37 -9.94 4.70 -25.52
CA GLY A 37 -9.14 5.19 -26.64
C GLY A 37 -8.05 6.23 -26.32
N GLY A 38 -7.87 6.67 -25.08
CA GLY A 38 -6.76 7.56 -24.74
C GLY A 38 -6.87 8.24 -23.38
N PHE A 39 -5.72 8.48 -22.76
CA PHE A 39 -5.55 9.14 -21.47
C PHE A 39 -5.98 10.63 -21.53
N ILE A 40 -7.12 11.00 -20.95
CA ILE A 40 -7.42 12.39 -20.57
C ILE A 40 -8.10 12.45 -19.18
N LYS A 41 -7.57 13.36 -18.35
CA LYS A 41 -7.82 13.65 -16.93
C LYS A 41 -9.24 14.13 -16.60
N ALA A 42 -9.77 13.72 -15.44
CA ALA A 42 -10.50 14.58 -14.50
C ALA A 42 -10.66 13.89 -13.13
N PHE A 43 -10.08 14.46 -12.07
CA PHE A 43 -10.42 14.12 -10.68
C PHE A 43 -11.52 15.06 -10.20
N ARG A 44 -12.67 14.52 -9.77
CA ARG A 44 -13.69 15.32 -9.08
C ARG A 44 -13.69 14.95 -7.60
N TRP A 45 -13.28 15.91 -6.78
CA TRP A 45 -13.32 15.82 -5.33
C TRP A 45 -14.76 16.03 -4.87
N PHE A 46 -15.42 14.99 -4.37
CA PHE A 46 -16.71 15.16 -3.69
C PHE A 46 -16.46 15.33 -2.20
N SER A 47 -16.50 16.59 -1.75
CA SER A 47 -16.71 16.89 -0.34
C SER A 47 -18.20 16.74 -0.07
N ILE A 48 -18.62 15.69 0.65
CA ILE A 48 -19.99 15.61 1.16
C ILE A 48 -20.11 16.71 2.22
N THR A 49 -20.79 17.80 1.87
CA THR A 49 -21.16 18.85 2.82
C THR A 49 -22.27 18.33 3.72
N SER A 50 -21.91 17.73 4.86
CA SER A 50 -22.81 17.72 6.01
C SER A 50 -22.62 19.04 6.75
N VAL A 51 -23.66 19.86 6.76
CA VAL A 51 -23.75 21.14 7.49
C VAL A 51 -23.53 20.88 8.98
N VAL A 52 -22.34 21.16 9.52
CA VAL A 52 -22.11 21.29 10.97
C VAL A 52 -21.01 22.33 11.27
N SER A 53 -21.44 23.38 11.97
CA SER A 53 -20.73 24.34 12.83
C SER A 53 -19.22 24.61 12.62
N LYS A 54 -18.92 25.88 12.32
CA LYS A 54 -17.59 26.48 12.19
C LYS A 54 -16.73 26.25 13.44
N ARG A 55 -15.77 25.31 13.36
CA ARG A 55 -14.53 25.38 14.14
C ARG A 55 -13.37 25.53 13.16
N HIS A 56 -12.64 26.63 13.27
CA HIS A 56 -11.45 26.92 12.47
C HIS A 56 -10.36 25.90 12.80
N TYR A 57 -10.27 24.84 12.00
CA TYR A 57 -9.05 24.04 11.91
C TYR A 57 -8.13 24.71 10.89
N PRO A 58 -6.82 24.85 11.16
CA PRO A 58 -5.90 25.33 10.16
C PRO A 58 -5.97 24.40 8.96
N LEU A 59 -6.31 24.95 7.79
CA LEU A 59 -6.27 24.25 6.51
C LEU A 59 -4.85 23.71 6.35
N VAL A 60 -4.68 22.40 6.52
CA VAL A 60 -3.46 21.70 6.14
C VAL A 60 -3.30 22.00 4.65
N ARG A 61 -2.29 22.79 4.29
CA ARG A 61 -1.92 23.02 2.88
C ARG A 61 -1.73 21.65 2.25
N GLU A 62 -2.74 21.25 1.48
CA GLU A 62 -2.73 20.03 0.71
C GLU A 62 -1.61 20.20 -0.32
N ARG A 63 -0.51 19.50 -0.11
CA ARG A 63 0.56 19.45 -1.11
C ARG A 63 0.01 18.62 -2.25
N THR A 64 -0.47 19.28 -3.30
CA THR A 64 -0.83 18.65 -4.55
C THR A 64 0.42 17.97 -5.09
N ILE A 65 0.52 16.66 -4.95
CA ILE A 65 1.66 15.91 -5.49
C ILE A 65 1.37 15.72 -6.98
N ASP A 66 2.25 16.20 -7.86
CA ASP A 66 2.09 16.05 -9.31
C ASP A 66 2.25 14.58 -9.70
N GLU A 67 1.16 13.95 -10.10
CA GLU A 67 1.07 12.54 -10.48
C GLU A 67 2.13 12.11 -11.49
N ARG A 68 2.51 12.98 -12.44
CA ARG A 68 3.52 12.66 -13.47
C ARG A 68 4.93 12.63 -12.92
N LEU A 69 5.18 13.25 -11.76
CA LEU A 69 6.47 13.25 -11.06
C LEU A 69 6.62 12.07 -10.09
N ILE A 70 5.57 11.29 -9.84
CA ILE A 70 5.54 10.24 -8.80
C ILE A 70 5.39 8.84 -9.41
N VAL A 71 4.90 8.71 -10.66
CA VAL A 71 4.79 7.40 -11.32
C VAL A 71 6.19 6.77 -11.43
N PRO A 72 6.40 5.58 -10.82
CA PRO A 72 7.65 4.85 -10.91
C PRO A 72 8.03 4.63 -12.37
N GLN A 73 9.23 5.04 -12.77
CA GLN A 73 9.79 4.74 -14.08
C GLN A 73 10.43 3.36 -14.04
N SER A 74 10.47 2.70 -15.20
CA SER A 74 11.24 1.47 -15.39
C SER A 74 12.72 1.67 -15.08
N GLY A 75 13.39 0.59 -14.67
CA GLY A 75 14.83 0.59 -14.39
C GLY A 75 15.23 1.17 -13.03
N GLY A 76 14.28 1.62 -12.21
CA GLY A 76 14.56 2.34 -10.96
C GLY A 76 13.93 1.74 -9.71
N ILE A 77 14.54 2.06 -8.56
CA ILE A 77 13.98 1.81 -7.23
C ILE A 77 13.47 3.10 -6.60
N TYR A 78 12.21 3.06 -6.17
CA TYR A 78 11.47 4.19 -5.59
C TYR A 78 11.16 3.90 -4.13
N ARG A 79 11.62 4.78 -3.24
CA ARG A 79 11.23 4.72 -1.83
C ARG A 79 9.95 5.51 -1.63
N LEU A 80 8.85 4.83 -1.30
CA LEU A 80 7.65 5.46 -0.74
C LEU A 80 7.81 5.52 0.79
N CYS A 81 7.86 6.72 1.36
CA CYS A 81 8.06 6.89 2.80
C CYS A 81 7.00 7.77 3.45
N GLY A 82 6.47 7.32 4.58
CA GLY A 82 5.45 8.10 5.29
C GLY A 82 5.20 7.65 6.71
N ASN A 83 4.16 8.23 7.29
CA ASN A 83 3.74 7.95 8.66
C ASN A 83 3.02 6.58 8.78
N GLY A 84 2.85 6.14 10.01
CA GLY A 84 2.27 4.84 10.35
C GLY A 84 3.30 3.72 10.39
N PHE A 85 2.92 2.60 11.01
CA PHE A 85 3.77 1.40 11.10
C PHE A 85 4.29 1.04 9.71
N ALA A 86 5.61 0.91 9.54
CA ALA A 86 6.26 0.60 8.27
C ALA A 86 5.78 1.46 7.07
N GLY A 87 5.39 2.72 7.28
CA GLY A 87 4.92 3.59 6.19
C GLY A 87 3.51 3.28 5.67
N LYS A 88 2.66 2.64 6.48
CA LYS A 88 1.31 2.18 6.08
C LYS A 88 0.51 3.21 5.27
N ASN A 89 0.63 4.50 5.60
CA ASN A 89 -0.17 5.55 4.95
C ASN A 89 0.24 5.78 3.48
N MET A 90 1.46 5.43 3.07
CA MET A 90 1.89 5.54 1.67
C MET A 90 1.45 4.37 0.82
N ARG A 91 0.96 3.28 1.44
CA ARG A 91 0.62 2.06 0.72
C ARG A 91 -0.50 2.26 -0.30
N GLN A 92 -1.41 3.20 -0.06
CA GLN A 92 -2.49 3.52 -1.00
C GLN A 92 -1.99 3.88 -2.41
N TYR A 93 -0.81 4.50 -2.52
CA TYR A 93 -0.22 4.81 -3.82
C TYR A 93 0.28 3.55 -4.54
N ALA A 94 0.97 2.65 -3.82
CA ALA A 94 1.38 1.37 -4.37
C ALA A 94 0.19 0.48 -4.75
N GLU A 95 -0.90 0.51 -3.98
CA GLU A 95 -2.15 -0.20 -4.29
C GLU A 95 -2.80 0.34 -5.57
N ALA A 96 -2.86 1.67 -5.72
CA ALA A 96 -3.37 2.30 -6.93
C ALA A 96 -2.51 1.98 -8.16
N TRP A 97 -1.18 2.07 -8.07
CA TRP A 97 -0.30 1.70 -9.18
C TRP A 97 -0.36 0.22 -9.52
N THR A 98 -0.56 -0.65 -8.51
CA THR A 98 -0.81 -2.06 -8.74
C THR A 98 -2.10 -2.25 -9.54
N ALA A 99 -3.20 -1.62 -9.14
CA ALA A 99 -4.46 -1.70 -9.88
C ALA A 99 -4.32 -1.20 -11.33
N ILE A 100 -3.59 -0.09 -11.55
CA ILE A 100 -3.30 0.44 -12.89
C ILE A 100 -2.51 -0.57 -13.73
N ALA A 101 -1.45 -1.16 -13.18
CA ALA A 101 -0.68 -2.18 -13.88
C ALA A 101 -1.54 -3.40 -14.27
N LEU A 102 -2.38 -3.88 -13.34
CA LEU A 102 -3.29 -4.99 -13.58
C LEU A 102 -4.35 -4.67 -14.63
N MET A 103 -4.92 -3.45 -14.65
CA MET A 103 -5.85 -3.00 -15.71
C MET A 103 -5.17 -2.95 -17.08
N ASN A 104 -3.88 -2.67 -17.13
CA ASN A 104 -3.08 -2.72 -18.37
C ASN A 104 -2.68 -4.15 -18.78
N GLY A 105 -3.21 -5.18 -18.10
CA GLY A 105 -2.87 -6.57 -18.37
C GLY A 105 -1.47 -6.99 -17.92
N GLN A 106 -0.77 -6.16 -17.14
CA GLN A 106 0.58 -6.43 -16.68
C GLN A 106 0.56 -7.32 -15.43
N TYR A 107 1.67 -8.02 -15.19
CA TYR A 107 1.89 -8.76 -13.96
C TYR A 107 2.58 -7.90 -12.91
N VAL A 108 2.26 -8.16 -11.65
CA VAL A 108 2.81 -7.46 -10.49
C VAL A 108 3.27 -8.47 -9.45
N HIS A 109 4.46 -8.26 -8.88
CA HIS A 109 4.93 -8.98 -7.71
C HIS A 109 4.83 -8.11 -6.46
N TRP A 110 4.20 -8.62 -5.40
CA TRP A 110 4.10 -7.97 -4.10
C TRP A 110 4.80 -8.81 -3.04
N ILE A 111 5.91 -8.29 -2.52
CA ILE A 111 6.67 -8.90 -1.42
C ILE A 111 6.25 -8.21 -0.11
N ASP A 112 5.50 -8.93 0.73
CA ASP A 112 4.95 -8.45 2.00
C ASP A 112 5.89 -8.75 3.17
N GLY A 113 6.70 -7.75 3.55
CA GLY A 113 7.61 -7.79 4.69
C GLY A 113 6.99 -7.28 6.00
N ALA A 114 5.78 -6.72 5.97
CA ALA A 114 5.06 -6.22 7.13
C ALA A 114 3.82 -7.06 7.49
N CYS A 115 3.65 -8.22 6.85
CA CYS A 115 2.57 -9.19 7.07
C CYS A 115 1.17 -8.57 7.04
N ARG A 116 0.94 -7.63 6.12
CA ARG A 116 -0.28 -6.80 6.11
C ARG A 116 -0.97 -6.73 4.76
N PHE A 117 -0.48 -7.43 3.75
CA PHE A 117 -1.14 -7.49 2.44
C PHE A 117 -2.63 -7.87 2.60
N ASN A 118 -3.48 -7.18 1.86
CA ASN A 118 -4.93 -7.41 1.79
C ASN A 118 -5.38 -7.09 0.36
N PRO A 119 -5.86 -8.09 -0.41
CA PRO A 119 -6.27 -7.91 -1.81
C PRO A 119 -7.47 -6.95 -1.96
N ASP A 120 -8.35 -6.87 -0.97
CA ASP A 120 -9.53 -5.96 -1.00
C ASP A 120 -9.12 -4.50 -1.20
N ARG A 121 -7.93 -4.13 -0.74
CA ARG A 121 -7.43 -2.76 -0.88
C ARG A 121 -7.06 -2.43 -2.32
N ILE A 122 -6.57 -3.40 -3.08
CA ILE A 122 -6.31 -3.25 -4.51
C ILE A 122 -7.64 -3.29 -5.26
N LEU A 123 -8.57 -4.16 -4.87
CA LEU A 123 -9.90 -4.23 -5.48
C LEU A 123 -10.64 -2.89 -5.42
N ARG A 124 -10.52 -2.16 -4.31
CA ARG A 124 -11.09 -0.81 -4.14
C ARG A 124 -10.45 0.27 -5.03
N CYS A 125 -9.33 -0.02 -5.68
CA CYS A 125 -8.68 0.92 -6.60
C CYS A 125 -9.18 0.77 -8.04
N PHE A 126 -9.91 -0.30 -8.38
CA PHE A 126 -10.54 -0.42 -9.70
C PHE A 126 -11.79 0.48 -9.78
N PRO A 127 -12.08 1.06 -10.94
CA PRO A 127 -13.37 1.72 -11.18
C PRO A 127 -14.53 0.74 -10.97
N GLU A 128 -15.65 1.18 -10.37
CA GLU A 128 -16.81 0.33 -10.09
C GLU A 128 -17.39 -0.34 -11.35
N ALA A 129 -17.29 0.34 -12.50
CA ALA A 129 -17.76 -0.16 -13.78
C ALA A 129 -16.76 -1.12 -14.45
N TYR A 130 -15.58 -1.37 -13.87
CA TYR A 130 -14.57 -2.23 -14.47
C TYR A 130 -15.02 -3.70 -14.35
N PRO A 131 -15.42 -4.34 -15.45
CA PRO A 131 -15.97 -5.68 -15.39
C PRO A 131 -14.89 -6.64 -14.92
N GLU A 132 -15.27 -7.59 -14.08
CA GLU A 132 -14.41 -8.71 -13.71
C GLU A 132 -13.06 -8.32 -13.07
N ALA A 133 -13.04 -7.22 -12.31
CA ALA A 133 -11.84 -6.75 -11.59
C ALA A 133 -11.17 -7.84 -10.73
N ASN A 134 -11.95 -8.75 -10.15
CA ASN A 134 -11.43 -9.91 -9.40
C ASN A 134 -10.54 -10.81 -10.26
N TYR A 135 -10.85 -10.99 -11.54
CA TYR A 135 -10.06 -11.82 -12.45
C TYR A 135 -8.69 -11.22 -12.73
N LEU A 136 -8.52 -9.91 -12.59
CA LEU A 136 -7.21 -9.27 -12.75
C LEU A 136 -6.23 -9.64 -11.63
N LEU A 137 -6.71 -10.05 -10.46
CA LEU A 137 -5.85 -10.50 -9.37
C LEU A 137 -5.04 -11.75 -9.72
N ARG A 138 -5.42 -12.50 -10.76
CA ARG A 138 -4.60 -13.64 -11.25
C ARG A 138 -3.21 -13.20 -11.74
N ASN A 139 -3.06 -11.92 -12.08
CA ASN A 139 -1.78 -11.34 -12.52
C ASN A 139 -0.98 -10.76 -11.33
N LEU A 140 -1.49 -10.85 -10.10
CA LEU A 140 -0.84 -10.37 -8.88
C LEU A 140 -0.24 -11.54 -8.10
N PHE A 141 1.08 -11.62 -8.10
CA PHE A 141 1.83 -12.60 -7.31
C PHE A 141 2.20 -12.01 -5.96
N VAL A 142 1.92 -12.75 -4.88
CA VAL A 142 2.17 -12.25 -3.52
C VAL A 142 3.06 -13.23 -2.77
N GLY A 143 4.23 -12.75 -2.34
CA GLY A 143 5.13 -13.46 -1.43
C GLY A 143 5.10 -12.82 -0.05
N ARG A 144 4.73 -13.57 0.99
CA ARG A 144 4.77 -13.10 2.38
C ARG A 144 5.92 -13.77 3.13
N GLY A 145 6.83 -12.96 3.68
CA GLY A 145 7.76 -13.45 4.68
C GLY A 145 7.07 -13.50 6.05
N PHE A 146 7.51 -14.38 6.94
CA PHE A 146 7.22 -14.27 8.38
C PHE A 146 8.48 -14.11 9.22
N THR A 147 9.65 -14.34 8.60
CA THR A 147 10.97 -14.13 9.20
C THR A 147 11.87 -13.37 8.23
N VAL A 148 12.95 -12.78 8.74
CA VAL A 148 13.94 -12.08 7.92
C VAL A 148 14.54 -12.98 6.83
N HIS A 149 14.72 -14.26 7.12
CA HIS A 149 15.27 -15.23 6.17
C HIS A 149 14.25 -15.61 5.09
N GLN A 150 12.98 -15.81 5.44
CA GLN A 150 11.94 -16.06 4.45
C GLN A 150 11.78 -14.85 3.52
N PHE A 151 11.73 -13.64 4.07
CA PHE A 151 11.71 -12.41 3.27
C PHE A 151 12.92 -12.32 2.34
N ALA A 152 14.12 -12.60 2.85
CA ALA A 152 15.32 -12.60 2.02
C ALA A 152 15.24 -13.63 0.89
N SER A 153 14.77 -14.86 1.16
CA SER A 153 14.57 -15.89 0.14
C SER A 153 13.57 -15.48 -0.94
N LEU A 154 12.46 -14.81 -0.58
CA LEU A 154 11.51 -14.24 -1.54
C LEU A 154 12.18 -13.23 -2.47
N VAL A 155 13.00 -12.33 -1.92
CA VAL A 155 13.72 -11.35 -2.74
C VAL A 155 14.79 -12.01 -3.60
N GLN A 156 15.48 -13.05 -3.13
CA GLN A 156 16.54 -13.70 -3.91
C GLN A 156 16.02 -14.42 -5.15
N ARG A 157 14.84 -15.05 -5.06
CA ARG A 157 14.22 -15.81 -6.16
C ARG A 157 13.44 -14.94 -7.15
N ILE A 158 13.31 -13.65 -6.90
CA ILE A 158 12.47 -12.75 -7.73
C ILE A 158 12.91 -12.73 -9.21
N ALA A 159 14.20 -12.87 -9.48
CA ALA A 159 14.70 -12.93 -10.85
C ALA A 159 14.14 -14.14 -11.60
N ASP A 160 14.08 -15.30 -10.95
CA ASP A 160 13.54 -16.53 -11.55
C ASP A 160 12.03 -16.40 -11.77
N GLU A 161 11.31 -15.82 -10.80
CA GLU A 161 9.87 -15.55 -10.92
C GLU A 161 9.56 -14.57 -12.08
N LEU A 162 10.42 -13.58 -12.32
CA LEU A 162 10.28 -12.66 -13.45
C LEU A 162 10.44 -13.35 -14.81
N THR A 163 11.29 -14.38 -14.93
CA THR A 163 11.42 -15.13 -16.20
C THR A 163 10.12 -15.83 -16.62
N ILE A 164 9.24 -16.13 -15.66
CA ILE A 164 7.96 -16.80 -15.89
C ILE A 164 6.85 -15.76 -16.13
N THR A 165 6.85 -14.69 -15.35
CA THR A 165 5.73 -13.73 -15.27
C THR A 165 5.87 -12.51 -16.17
N ASP A 166 7.09 -12.12 -16.54
CA ASP A 166 7.40 -10.83 -17.19
C ASP A 166 6.73 -9.62 -16.49
N ALA A 167 6.68 -9.64 -15.15
CA ALA A 167 6.06 -8.57 -14.38
C ALA A 167 6.76 -7.22 -14.59
N LYS A 168 5.96 -6.15 -14.69
CA LYS A 168 6.44 -4.78 -14.93
C LYS A 168 6.54 -3.92 -13.67
N LEU A 169 6.08 -4.46 -12.54
CA LEU A 169 6.08 -3.79 -11.25
C LEU A 169 6.40 -4.76 -10.12
N ILE A 170 7.31 -4.34 -9.24
CA ILE A 170 7.55 -5.01 -7.95
C ILE A 170 7.23 -4.04 -6.83
N VAL A 171 6.43 -4.48 -5.86
CA VAL A 171 6.17 -3.78 -4.60
C VAL A 171 6.81 -4.53 -3.45
N VAL A 172 7.62 -3.86 -2.66
CA VAL A 172 8.24 -4.39 -1.44
C VAL A 172 7.68 -3.62 -0.25
N ASP A 173 6.70 -4.21 0.43
CA ASP A 173 5.96 -3.57 1.52
C ASP A 173 6.63 -3.80 2.87
N GLY A 174 7.18 -2.73 3.46
CA GLY A 174 7.73 -2.73 4.82
C GLY A 174 8.93 -3.67 5.02
N PRO A 175 9.96 -3.66 4.16
CA PRO A 175 11.07 -4.62 4.21
C PRO A 175 11.87 -4.56 5.52
N ILE A 176 11.83 -3.46 6.25
CA ILE A 176 12.61 -3.27 7.48
C ILE A 176 11.99 -4.00 8.68
N VAL A 177 10.68 -4.28 8.67
CA VAL A 177 9.96 -4.76 9.86
C VAL A 177 10.59 -6.03 10.43
N MET A 178 10.84 -7.02 9.58
CA MET A 178 11.46 -8.30 10.00
C MET A 178 12.91 -8.14 10.42
N HIS A 179 13.62 -7.15 9.89
CA HIS A 179 15.01 -6.85 10.23
C HIS A 179 15.14 -6.14 11.59
N LEU A 180 14.02 -5.70 12.17
CA LEU A 180 13.97 -5.10 13.50
C LEU A 180 13.55 -6.12 14.58
N ASP A 181 13.32 -7.37 14.21
CA ASP A 181 13.09 -8.44 15.18
C ASP A 181 14.27 -8.57 16.16
N ALA A 182 13.95 -8.71 17.45
CA ALA A 182 14.92 -8.77 18.53
C ALA A 182 15.82 -10.01 18.47
N GLN A 183 15.34 -11.10 17.88
CA GLN A 183 16.09 -12.35 17.69
C GLN A 183 17.13 -12.22 16.57
N VAL A 184 16.97 -11.26 15.66
CA VAL A 184 17.90 -11.04 14.55
C VAL A 184 19.05 -10.15 15.02
N ARG A 185 20.29 -10.60 14.80
CA ARG A 185 21.47 -9.83 15.19
C ARG A 185 21.64 -8.60 14.28
N ASP A 186 22.15 -7.51 14.84
CA ASP A 186 22.37 -6.25 14.11
C ASP A 186 23.21 -6.41 12.82
N ARG A 187 24.28 -7.21 12.88
CA ARG A 187 25.14 -7.48 11.72
C ARG A 187 24.38 -8.27 10.66
N GLU A 188 23.60 -9.26 11.07
CA GLU A 188 22.80 -10.10 10.19
C GLU A 188 21.70 -9.30 9.50
N ALA A 189 20.92 -8.52 10.26
CA ALA A 189 19.90 -7.62 9.72
C ALA A 189 20.49 -6.71 8.63
N ARG A 190 21.60 -6.01 8.90
CA ARG A 190 22.24 -5.16 7.90
C ARG A 190 22.74 -5.92 6.68
N THR A 191 23.30 -7.11 6.88
CA THR A 191 23.86 -7.93 5.79
C THR A 191 22.75 -8.44 4.86
N LEU A 192 21.67 -8.97 5.44
CA LEU A 192 20.51 -9.46 4.68
C LEU A 192 19.82 -8.32 3.95
N LEU A 193 19.58 -7.16 4.59
CA LEU A 193 18.94 -6.02 3.91
C LEU A 193 19.76 -5.52 2.74
N LYS A 194 21.09 -5.38 2.91
CA LYS A 194 22.00 -4.98 1.82
C LYS A 194 21.90 -5.95 0.64
N ARG A 195 21.91 -7.25 0.92
CA ARG A 195 21.79 -8.29 -0.11
C ARG A 195 20.43 -8.23 -0.82
N CYS A 196 19.34 -8.02 -0.08
CA CYS A 196 18.01 -7.83 -0.67
C CYS A 196 17.97 -6.60 -1.58
N MET A 197 18.43 -5.45 -1.10
CA MET A 197 18.42 -4.21 -1.88
C MET A 197 19.31 -4.33 -3.13
N ALA A 198 20.52 -4.89 -3.01
CA ALA A 198 21.39 -5.11 -4.16
C ALA A 198 20.73 -6.01 -5.23
N LYS A 199 20.01 -7.06 -4.81
CA LYS A 199 19.27 -7.93 -5.73
C LYS A 199 18.11 -7.19 -6.40
N LEU A 200 17.37 -6.36 -5.66
CA LEU A 200 16.30 -5.53 -6.22
C LEU A 200 16.85 -4.51 -7.22
N THR A 201 18.01 -3.91 -6.94
CA THR A 201 18.66 -2.94 -7.85
C THR A 201 19.06 -3.62 -9.14
N GLN A 202 19.76 -4.75 -9.01
CA GLN A 202 20.12 -5.57 -10.16
C GLN A 202 18.89 -5.92 -11.00
N VAL A 203 17.80 -6.35 -10.36
CA VAL A 203 16.58 -6.78 -11.04
C VAL A 203 15.87 -5.61 -11.71
N ALA A 204 15.79 -4.45 -11.07
CA ALA A 204 15.22 -3.23 -11.64
C ALA A 204 15.96 -2.85 -12.94
N GLU A 205 17.28 -2.76 -12.88
CA GLU A 205 18.14 -2.35 -13.99
C GLU A 205 18.15 -3.36 -15.14
N GLN A 206 18.30 -4.66 -14.83
CA GLN A 206 18.45 -5.70 -15.87
C GLN A 206 17.15 -6.00 -16.62
N ASN A 207 16.00 -5.83 -15.97
CA ASN A 207 14.70 -6.16 -16.56
C ASN A 207 13.92 -4.92 -17.01
N ASP A 208 14.47 -3.73 -16.81
CA ASP A 208 13.80 -2.44 -17.06
C ASP A 208 12.42 -2.38 -16.37
N ILE A 209 12.41 -2.63 -15.06
CA ILE A 209 11.17 -2.68 -14.25
C ILE A 209 11.22 -1.70 -13.09
N ALA A 210 10.05 -1.20 -12.69
CA ALA A 210 9.93 -0.34 -11.52
C ALA A 210 9.85 -1.18 -10.22
N VAL A 211 10.64 -0.80 -9.23
CA VAL A 211 10.59 -1.39 -7.88
C VAL A 211 10.17 -0.32 -6.87
N ILE A 212 9.06 -0.54 -6.17
CA ILE A 212 8.58 0.32 -5.10
C ILE A 212 8.94 -0.28 -3.75
N VAL A 213 9.53 0.51 -2.86
CA VAL A 213 9.89 0.10 -1.51
C VAL A 213 9.18 0.99 -0.49
N ILE A 214 8.27 0.41 0.29
CA ILE A 214 7.43 1.14 1.26
C ILE A 214 8.09 1.09 2.64
N THR A 215 8.34 2.26 3.24
CA THR A 215 9.06 2.37 4.52
C THR A 215 8.47 3.45 5.42
N ALA A 216 8.81 3.40 6.71
CA ALA A 216 8.54 4.53 7.60
C ALA A 216 9.39 5.75 7.21
N ALA A 217 8.83 6.95 7.32
CA ALA A 217 9.55 8.20 7.04
C ALA A 217 10.62 8.53 8.11
N LYS A 218 10.34 8.22 9.38
CA LYS A 218 11.21 8.54 10.52
C LYS A 218 11.67 7.28 11.23
N ALA A 219 12.97 7.26 11.55
CA ALA A 219 13.53 6.24 12.43
C ALA A 219 13.05 6.44 13.87
N TYR A 220 12.90 5.34 14.61
CA TYR A 220 12.58 5.35 16.04
C TYR A 220 13.68 4.72 16.91
N SER A 221 14.73 4.19 16.29
CA SER A 221 15.90 3.63 16.98
C SER A 221 17.16 3.81 16.12
N LYS A 222 18.35 3.69 16.76
CA LYS A 222 19.64 3.71 16.04
C LYS A 222 19.71 2.60 14.98
N ARG A 223 19.25 1.40 15.33
CA ARG A 223 19.16 0.25 14.41
C ARG A 223 18.25 0.54 13.23
N HIS A 224 17.05 1.07 13.48
CA HIS A 224 16.12 1.43 12.41
C HIS A 224 16.70 2.51 11.48
N LYS A 225 17.36 3.53 12.04
CA LYS A 225 18.06 4.55 11.24
C LYS A 225 19.10 3.92 10.30
N ALA A 226 19.95 3.03 10.82
CA ALA A 226 20.97 2.36 10.01
C ALA A 226 20.38 1.50 8.88
N LEU A 227 19.20 0.90 9.07
CA LEU A 227 18.50 0.13 8.03
C LEU A 227 17.84 1.05 6.99
N LEU A 228 17.28 2.18 7.41
CA LEU A 228 16.76 3.20 6.50
C LEU A 228 17.87 3.79 5.62
N ASP A 229 19.04 4.07 6.19
CA ASP A 229 20.20 4.56 5.46
C ASP A 229 20.68 3.57 4.38
N ILE A 230 20.48 2.26 4.57
CA ILE A 230 20.78 1.24 3.55
C ILE A 230 19.80 1.35 2.38
N ILE A 231 18.50 1.51 2.65
CA ILE A 231 17.49 1.68 1.60
C ILE A 231 17.71 2.99 0.84
N ASP A 232 17.94 4.09 1.56
CA ASP A 232 18.15 5.42 0.95
C ASP A 232 19.33 5.45 -0.02
N LYS A 233 20.38 4.68 0.25
CA LYS A 233 21.55 4.59 -0.64
C LYS A 233 21.29 3.84 -1.95
N GLN A 234 20.20 3.08 -2.04
CA GLN A 234 19.88 2.22 -3.18
C GLN A 234 18.68 2.70 -3.97
N CYS A 235 17.90 3.65 -3.44
CA CYS A 235 16.75 4.22 -4.14
C CYS A 235 17.14 5.42 -4.98
N ASN A 236 16.73 5.43 -6.25
CA ASN A 236 16.95 6.52 -7.19
C ASN A 236 16.09 7.75 -6.85
N GLN A 237 14.92 7.52 -6.26
CA GLN A 237 13.97 8.57 -5.90
C GLN A 237 13.28 8.27 -4.57
N LYS A 238 12.99 9.34 -3.82
CA LYS A 238 12.27 9.31 -2.56
C LYS A 238 11.01 10.16 -2.67
N LEU A 239 9.89 9.57 -2.26
CA LEU A 239 8.54 10.12 -2.34
C LEU A 239 7.87 10.08 -0.96
#